data_AF-A0A3B8MA57-F1
#
_entry.id   AF-A0A3B8MA57-F1
#
_cell.length_a   1.000
_cell.length_b   1.000
_cell.length_c   1.000
_cell.angle_alpha   90.00
_cell.angle_beta   90.00
_cell.angle_gamma   90.00
#
_symmetry.space_group_name_H-M   'P 1'
#
loop_
_entity.id
_entity.type
_entity.pdbx_description
1 polymer ?
#
loop_
_entity_poly.entity_id
_entity_poly.type
_entity_poly.pdbx_seq_one_letter_code
_entity_poly.pdbx_strand_id
1 'polypeptide(L)' 'MIRIFSYSRESNRMETPSIAELPRHLNDRGRTIWVDLANPTDEETGVLGGIFGFHILTVEDCIDDAWLPKEDQYDG' A
#
# COMPACT_ATOMS: atom_id res chain seq x y z
N MET A 1 0.47 6.22 -10.71
CA MET A 1 1.86 6.30 -10.23
C MET A 1 1.89 6.02 -8.75
N ILE A 2 2.56 4.93 -8.39
CA ILE A 2 2.81 4.54 -7.00
C ILE A 2 4.04 5.26 -6.43
N ARG A 3 3.93 5.69 -5.17
CA ARG A 3 5.02 6.25 -4.37
C ARG A 3 5.06 5.55 -3.03
N ILE A 4 6.26 5.20 -2.58
CA ILE A 4 6.46 4.49 -1.32
C ILE A 4 7.38 5.33 -0.44
N PHE A 5 6.95 5.57 0.78
CA PHE A 5 7.72 6.20 1.85
C PHE A 5 7.87 5.20 2.99
N SER A 6 9.10 4.94 3.41
CA SER A 6 9.40 4.05 4.52
C SER A 6 10.25 4.76 5.55
N TYR A 7 9.67 4.97 6.73
CA TYR A 7 10.37 5.53 7.87
C TYR A 7 10.87 4.41 8.79
N SER A 8 12.15 4.43 9.15
CA SER A 8 12.78 3.51 10.11
C SER A 8 12.94 4.20 11.47
N ARG A 9 12.35 3.62 12.52
CA ARG A 9 12.52 4.11 13.90
C ARG A 9 13.93 3.90 14.44
N GLU A 10 14.59 2.82 14.05
CA GLU A 10 15.94 2.49 14.51
C GLU A 10 16.98 3.47 13.98
N SER A 11 16.95 3.74 12.67
CA SER A 11 17.89 4.66 12.03
C SER A 11 17.44 6.11 12.05
N ASN A 12 16.18 6.39 12.42
CA ASN A 12 15.54 7.70 12.33
C ASN A 12 15.66 8.32 10.92
N ARG A 13 15.40 7.51 9.88
CA ARG A 13 15.56 7.91 8.48
C ARG A 13 14.33 7.56 7.66
N MET A 14 14.08 8.39 6.65
CA MET A 14 13.11 8.15 5.59
C MET A 14 13.82 7.59 4.35
N GLU A 15 13.21 6.60 3.74
CA GLU A 15 13.63 5.96 2.50
C GLU A 15 12.46 5.94 1.51
N THR A 16 12.75 5.99 0.21
CA THR A 16 11.76 5.85 -0.87
C THR A 16 12.07 4.59 -1.69
N PRO A 17 11.72 3.40 -1.16
CA PRO A 17 12.04 2.14 -1.83
C PRO A 17 11.18 1.92 -3.08
N SER A 18 11.65 1.04 -3.95
CA SER A 18 10.86 0.51 -5.07
C SER A 18 9.82 -0.52 -4.61
N ILE A 19 8.87 -0.86 -5.50
CA ILE A 19 7.88 -1.94 -5.26
C ILE A 19 8.58 -3.27 -4.94
N ALA A 20 9.69 -3.58 -5.62
CA ALA A 20 10.44 -4.82 -5.41
C ALA A 20 11.07 -4.90 -4.01
N GLU A 21 11.38 -3.76 -3.40
CA GLU A 21 11.96 -3.69 -2.05
C GLU A 21 10.88 -3.66 -0.95
N LEU A 22 9.63 -3.35 -1.30
CA LEU A 22 8.54 -3.19 -0.35
C LEU A 22 8.33 -4.41 0.58
N PRO A 23 8.38 -5.68 0.11
CA PRO A 23 8.25 -6.84 1.00
C PRO A 23 9.33 -6.89 2.09
N ARG A 24 10.56 -6.47 1.78
CA ARG A 24 11.65 -6.40 2.76
C ARG A 24 11.35 -5.36 3.85
N HIS A 25 10.82 -4.21 3.45
CA HIS A 25 10.47 -3.14 4.40
C HIS A 25 9.25 -3.53 5.26
N LEU A 26 8.25 -4.20 4.69
CA LEU A 26 7.06 -4.66 5.41
C LEU A 26 7.36 -5.70 6.50
N ASN A 27 8.39 -6.52 6.29
CA ASN A 27 8.82 -7.51 7.28
C ASN A 27 9.55 -6.91 8.50
N ASP A 28 9.95 -5.63 8.43
CA ASP A 28 10.63 -4.92 9.50
C ASP A 28 9.61 -4.16 10.37
N ARG A 29 9.33 -4.69 11.58
CA ARG A 29 8.41 -4.09 12.56
C ARG A 29 8.87 -2.73 13.10
N GLY A 30 10.13 -2.35 12.90
CA GLY A 30 10.65 -1.04 13.24
C GLY A 30 10.19 0.06 12.28
N ARG A 31 9.55 -0.29 11.17
CA ARG A 31 9.18 0.64 10.11
C ARG A 31 7.72 1.05 10.11
N THR A 32 7.49 2.26 9.64
CA THR A 32 6.19 2.77 9.23
C THR A 32 6.25 3.04 7.74
N ILE A 33 5.28 2.53 6.99
CA ILE A 33 5.27 2.60 5.53
C ILE A 33 4.00 3.31 5.09
N TRP A 34 4.15 4.26 4.19
CA TRP A 34 3.05 4.89 3.46
C TRP A 34 3.23 4.60 1.97
N VAL A 35 2.24 3.93 1.39
CA VAL A 35 2.15 3.71 -0.05
C VAL A 35 1.01 4.58 -0.59
N ASP A 36 1.33 5.43 -1.56
CA ASP A 36 0.44 6.36 -2.22
C ASP A 36 0.25 5.94 -3.67
N LEU A 37 -0.99 5.72 -4.09
CA LEU A 37 -1.34 5.33 -5.47
C LEU A 37 -2.19 6.46 -6.07
N ALA A 38 -1.57 7.32 -6.87
CA ALA A 38 -2.27 8.39 -7.57
C ALA A 38 -2.44 8.03 -9.05
N ASN A 39 -3.68 7.82 -9.50
CA ASN A 39 -4.00 7.32 -10.85
C ASN A 39 -3.12 6.10 -11.23
N PRO A 40 -3.24 4.99 -10.50
CA PRO A 40 -2.37 3.83 -10.68
C PRO A 40 -2.63 3.12 -12.01
N THR A 41 -1.59 2.45 -12.54
CA THR A 41 -1.79 1.46 -13.61
C THR A 41 -2.36 0.16 -13.03
N ASP A 42 -2.92 -0.71 -13.87
CA ASP A 42 -3.41 -2.04 -13.44
C ASP A 42 -2.32 -2.86 -12.73
N GLU A 43 -1.07 -2.73 -13.17
CA GLU A 43 0.10 -3.37 -12.53
C GLU A 43 0.36 -2.81 -11.13
N GLU A 44 0.32 -1.48 -10.97
CA GLU A 44 0.49 -0.82 -9.66
C GLU A 44 -0.67 -1.19 -8.72
N THR A 45 -1.90 -1.27 -9.23
CA THR A 45 -3.08 -1.73 -8.48
C THR A 45 -2.91 -3.17 -8.00
N GLY A 46 -2.30 -4.04 -8.82
CA GLY A 46 -2.02 -5.43 -8.46
C GLY A 46 -1.17 -5.60 -7.19
N VAL A 47 -0.38 -4.58 -6.81
CA VAL A 47 0.40 -4.56 -5.56
C VAL A 47 -0.51 -4.66 -4.33
N LEU A 48 -1.71 -4.06 -4.36
CA LEU A 48 -2.65 -4.06 -3.23
C LEU A 48 -3.13 -5.48 -2.89
N GLY A 49 -3.46 -6.28 -3.89
CA GLY A 49 -3.81 -7.70 -3.67
C GLY A 49 -2.58 -8.58 -3.45
N GLY A 50 -1.53 -8.40 -4.26
CA GLY A 50 -0.37 -9.31 -4.26
C GLY A 50 0.59 -9.16 -3.08
N ILE A 51 0.83 -7.92 -2.62
CA ILE A 51 1.77 -7.63 -1.52
C ILE A 51 1.02 -7.41 -0.20
N PHE A 52 -0.07 -6.65 -0.23
CA PHE A 52 -0.81 -6.30 0.99
C PHE A 52 -1.94 -7.28 1.33
N GLY A 53 -2.35 -8.14 0.40
CA GLY A 53 -3.41 -9.12 0.64
C GLY A 53 -4.81 -8.53 0.69
N PHE A 54 -5.03 -7.30 0.18
CA PHE A 54 -6.36 -6.73 0.12
C PHE A 54 -7.27 -7.55 -0.79
N HIS A 55 -8.52 -7.74 -0.37
CA HIS A 55 -9.52 -8.43 -1.17
C HIS A 55 -9.80 -7.64 -2.45
N ILE A 56 -9.97 -8.33 -3.58
CA ILE A 56 -10.10 -7.68 -4.89
C ILE A 56 -11.25 -6.67 -4.97
N LEU A 57 -12.40 -7.00 -4.39
CA LEU A 57 -13.54 -6.07 -4.33
C LEU A 57 -13.21 -4.77 -3.58
N THR A 58 -12.36 -4.84 -2.55
CA THR A 58 -11.93 -3.65 -1.80
C THR A 58 -11.02 -2.76 -2.63
N VAL A 59 -10.19 -3.38 -3.48
CA VAL A 59 -9.35 -2.64 -4.42
C VAL A 59 -10.20 -1.98 -5.51
N GLU A 60 -11.18 -2.69 -6.06
CA GLU A 60 -12.13 -2.15 -7.04
C GLU A 60 -12.92 -0.97 -6.47
N ASP A 61 -13.43 -1.10 -5.24
CA ASP A 61 -14.16 -0.03 -4.55
C ASP A 61 -13.31 1.23 -4.31
N CYS A 62 -11.99 1.08 -4.14
CA CYS A 62 -11.08 2.22 -3.96
C CYS A 62 -10.75 2.96 -5.26
N ILE A 63 -10.98 2.34 -6.42
CA ILE A 63 -10.65 2.90 -7.74
C ILE A 63 -11.86 3.57 -8.38
N ASP A 64 -13.06 3.09 -8.08
CA ASP A 64 -14.30 3.64 -8.61
C ASP A 64 -14.74 4.90 -7.82
N ASP A 65 -15.04 5.98 -8.55
CA ASP A 65 -15.48 7.26 -7.98
C ASP A 65 -16.96 7.27 -7.55
N ALA A 66 -17.71 6.19 -7.83
CA ALA A 66 -19.15 6.12 -7.58
C ALA A 66 -19.55 5.85 -6.12
N TRP A 67 -18.57 5.56 -5.24
CA TRP A 67 -18.86 5.12 -3.88
C TRP A 67 -19.00 6.27 -2.87
N LEU A 68 -19.97 6.14 -1.97
CA LEU A 68 -20.07 7.01 -0.80
C LEU A 68 -18.96 6.67 0.21
N PRO A 69 -18.52 7.64 1.03
CA PRO A 69 -17.60 7.36 2.13
C PRO A 69 -18.13 6.24 3.02
N LYS A 70 -17.33 5.20 3.22
CA LYS A 70 -17.67 4.01 4.01
C LYS A 70 -16.46 3.52 4.81
N GLU A 71 -16.74 2.70 5.82
CA GLU A 71 -15.75 1.94 6.58
C GLU A 71 -16.13 0.46 6.48
N ASP A 72 -15.20 -0.36 5.98
CA ASP A 72 -15.37 -1.80 5.85
C ASP A 72 -14.45 -2.50 6.87
N GLN A 73 -15.01 -3.45 7.62
CA GLN A 73 -14.26 -4.23 8.62
C GLN A 73 -13.85 -5.59 8.03
N TYR A 74 -12.58 -5.95 8.21
CA TYR A 74 -12.00 -7.21 7.74
C TYR A 74 -11.38 -7.97 8.92
N ASP A 75 -11.49 -9.30 8.91
CA ASP A 75 -11.05 -10.15 10.02
C ASP A 75 -9.55 -10.50 10.02
N GLY A 76 -8.81 -10.16 8.95
CA GLY A 76 -7.34 -10.14 8.88
C GLY A 76 -6.61 -11.44 9.19
#